data_AF-A0A7W1ZIU4-F1
#
_entry.id   AF-A0A7W1ZIU4-F1
#
_cell.length_a   1.000
_cell.length_b   1.000
_cell.length_c   1.000
_cell.angle_alpha   90.00
_cell.angle_beta   90.00
_cell.angle_gamma   90.00
#
_symmetry.space_group_name_H-M   'P 1'
#
loop_
_entity.id
_entity.type
_entity.pdbx_description
1 polymer ?
#
loop_
_entity_poly.entity_id
_entity_poly.type
_entity_poly.pdbx_seq_one_letter_code
_entity_poly.pdbx_strand_id
1 'polypeptide(L)'
;MNADEYKKLCNQPNVFSRSHLEITEKTLREKNLSVALHLSETLQTSPITKPAMHKGDKFADYFLITFSESDTEIIIDVFTDLEAENVENDGTTTPAASFYGGVVDKWTTYFSSLKSQE
;
A
#
# COMPACT_ATOMS: atom_id res chain seq x y z
N MET A 1 22.41 8.43 -2.45
CA MET A 1 21.89 7.07 -2.56
C MET A 1 22.38 6.44 -3.85
N ASN A 2 22.94 5.24 -3.77
CA ASN A 2 23.30 4.40 -4.92
C ASN A 2 22.15 3.44 -5.28
N ALA A 3 22.29 2.66 -6.36
CA ALA A 3 21.21 1.79 -6.86
C ALA A 3 20.88 0.63 -5.89
N ASP A 4 21.89 0.03 -5.25
CA ASP A 4 21.70 -1.06 -4.29
C ASP A 4 21.00 -0.60 -3.00
N GLU A 5 21.36 0.57 -2.49
CA GLU A 5 20.69 1.22 -1.35
C GLU A 5 19.23 1.51 -1.68
N TYR A 6 18.95 2.07 -2.86
CA TYR A 6 17.58 2.36 -3.30
C TYR A 6 16.75 1.08 -3.41
N LYS A 7 17.31 0.01 -4.00
CA LYS A 7 16.63 -1.28 -4.14
C LYS A 7 16.32 -1.91 -2.78
N LYS A 8 17.27 -1.85 -1.83
CA LYS A 8 17.03 -2.33 -0.46
C LYS A 8 15.93 -1.54 0.24
N LEU A 9 15.91 -0.22 0.06
CA LEU A 9 14.90 0.65 0.63
C LEU A 9 13.51 0.37 0.05
N CYS A 10 13.38 0.24 -1.27
CA CYS A 10 12.11 -0.10 -1.94
C CYS A 10 11.54 -1.47 -1.55
N ASN A 11 12.38 -2.38 -1.05
CA ASN A 11 11.95 -3.69 -0.58
C ASN A 11 11.55 -3.71 0.90
N GLN A 12 11.63 -2.58 1.61
CA GLN A 12 11.18 -2.51 2.99
C GLN A 12 9.65 -2.63 3.08
N PRO A 13 9.12 -3.25 4.16
CA PRO A 13 7.68 -3.47 4.31
C PRO A 13 6.88 -2.17 4.38
N ASN A 14 7.47 -1.11 4.94
CA ASN A 14 6.90 0.24 5.06
C ASN A 14 7.13 1.13 3.83
N VAL A 15 7.55 0.55 2.70
CA VAL A 15 7.72 1.28 1.45
C VAL A 15 6.70 0.84 0.41
N PHE A 16 5.98 1.82 -0.12
CA PHE A 16 4.85 1.66 -1.03
C PHE A 16 5.04 2.51 -2.28
N SER A 17 4.56 2.02 -3.43
CA SER A 17 4.53 2.84 -4.65
C SER A 17 3.40 3.85 -4.59
N ARG A 18 3.55 4.99 -5.28
CA ARG A 18 2.49 5.99 -5.44
C ARG A 18 1.18 5.34 -5.88
N SER A 19 1.21 4.55 -6.95
CA SER A 19 0.00 3.94 -7.52
C SER A 19 -0.71 3.03 -6.52
N HIS A 20 0.03 2.29 -5.68
CA HIS A 20 -0.59 1.46 -4.65
C HIS A 20 -1.31 2.31 -3.60
N LEU A 21 -0.67 3.40 -3.14
CA LEU A 21 -1.28 4.32 -2.19
C LEU A 21 -2.49 5.06 -2.77
N GLU A 22 -2.42 5.50 -4.03
CA GLU A 22 -3.54 6.17 -4.71
C GLU A 22 -4.74 5.25 -4.90
N ILE A 23 -4.51 3.97 -5.24
CA ILE A 23 -5.61 3.00 -5.33
C ILE A 23 -6.20 2.74 -3.95
N THR A 24 -5.36 2.55 -2.94
CA THR A 24 -5.79 2.35 -1.54
C THR A 24 -6.64 3.54 -1.06
N GLU A 25 -6.15 4.75 -1.30
CA GLU A 25 -6.81 6.00 -0.93
C GLU A 25 -8.15 6.16 -1.63
N LYS A 26 -8.20 5.95 -2.94
CA LYS A 26 -9.43 6.05 -3.72
C LYS A 26 -10.51 5.08 -3.24
N THR A 27 -10.13 3.83 -2.96
CA THR A 27 -11.06 2.82 -2.43
C THR A 27 -11.59 3.20 -1.04
N LEU A 28 -10.73 3.76 -0.18
CA LEU A 28 -11.11 4.14 1.17
C LEU A 28 -11.93 5.41 1.25
N ARG A 29 -11.89 6.30 0.25
CA ARG A 29 -12.73 7.52 0.25
C ARG A 29 -14.22 7.24 0.46
N GLU A 30 -14.70 6.08 0.04
CA GLU A 30 -16.10 5.68 0.17
C GLU A 30 -16.37 4.79 1.40
N LYS A 31 -15.34 4.12 1.95
CA LYS A 31 -15.48 3.13 3.04
C LYS A 31 -14.94 3.62 4.39
N ASN A 32 -13.87 4.41 4.39
CA ASN A 32 -13.29 5.05 5.58
C ASN A 32 -12.56 6.35 5.23
N LEU A 33 -13.26 7.49 5.35
CA LEU A 33 -12.72 8.80 4.98
C LEU A 33 -11.49 9.20 5.82
N SER A 34 -11.42 8.82 7.09
CA SER A 34 -10.31 9.19 7.97
C SER A 34 -8.99 8.60 7.49
N VAL A 35 -8.98 7.29 7.21
CA VAL A 35 -7.77 6.61 6.70
C VAL A 35 -7.43 7.08 5.28
N ALA A 36 -8.44 7.35 4.45
CA ALA A 36 -8.22 7.94 3.12
C ALA A 36 -7.53 9.31 3.19
N LEU A 37 -7.89 10.17 4.15
CA LEU A 37 -7.24 11.45 4.35
C LEU A 37 -5.79 11.29 4.82
N HIS A 38 -5.50 10.34 5.71
CA HIS A 38 -4.14 10.04 6.14
C HIS A 38 -3.24 9.56 4.96
N LEU A 39 -3.80 8.73 4.05
CA LEU A 39 -3.13 8.35 2.81
C LEU A 39 -2.91 9.55 1.88
N SER A 40 -3.91 10.42 1.74
CA SER A 40 -3.79 11.65 0.95
C SER A 40 -2.68 12.55 1.50
N GLU A 41 -2.58 12.73 2.81
CA GLU A 41 -1.49 13.48 3.46
C GLU A 41 -0.12 12.86 3.17
N THR A 42 -0.02 11.53 3.27
CA THR A 42 1.19 10.78 2.92
C THR A 42 1.61 11.04 1.46
N LEU A 43 0.64 11.04 0.53
CA LEU A 43 0.88 11.32 -0.89
C LEU A 43 1.33 12.76 -1.19
N GLN A 44 1.07 13.72 -0.28
CA GLN A 44 1.58 15.10 -0.38
C GLN A 44 3.01 15.25 0.14
N THR A 45 3.55 14.24 0.84
CA THR A 45 4.94 14.27 1.31
C THR A 45 5.94 14.07 0.17
N SER A 46 7.23 14.30 0.45
CA SER A 46 8.27 14.04 -0.54
C SER A 46 8.50 12.53 -0.69
N PRO A 47 8.50 11.99 -1.91
CA PRO A 47 8.83 10.59 -2.13
C PRO A 47 10.31 10.32 -1.80
N ILE A 48 10.64 9.04 -1.65
CA ILE A 48 12.02 8.57 -1.48
C ILE A 48 12.87 9.07 -2.66
N THR A 49 13.92 9.83 -2.33
CA THR A 49 14.84 10.44 -3.30
C THR A 49 15.44 9.40 -4.23
N LYS A 50 15.17 9.45 -5.54
CA LYS A 50 15.78 8.48 -6.48
C LYS A 50 17.30 8.72 -6.65
N PRO A 51 18.12 7.69 -6.85
CA PRO A 51 19.52 7.88 -7.26
C PRO A 51 19.57 8.58 -8.63
N ALA A 52 20.62 9.37 -8.88
CA ALA A 52 20.72 10.25 -10.06
C ALA A 52 20.54 9.54 -11.43
N MET A 53 20.79 8.23 -11.49
CA MET A 53 20.69 7.40 -12.68
C MET A 53 19.25 6.89 -12.95
N HIS A 54 18.32 7.06 -12.00
CA HIS A 54 16.90 6.73 -12.13
C HIS A 54 16.03 8.00 -12.15
N LYS A 55 16.17 8.83 -13.18
CA LYS A 55 15.15 9.84 -13.52
C LYS A 55 13.94 9.14 -14.17
N GLY A 56 13.17 8.41 -13.37
CA GLY A 56 11.91 7.80 -13.79
C GLY A 56 10.72 8.72 -13.54
N ASP A 57 9.59 8.40 -14.18
CA ASP A 57 8.30 9.07 -14.02
C ASP A 57 7.83 9.11 -12.56
N LYS A 58 7.00 10.11 -12.22
CA LYS A 58 6.36 10.31 -10.91
C LYS A 58 5.48 9.12 -10.49
N PHE A 59 4.99 8.33 -11.44
CA PHE A 59 4.25 7.09 -11.16
C PHE A 59 5.13 5.98 -10.56
N ALA A 60 6.45 6.06 -10.75
CA ALA A 60 7.43 5.16 -10.12
C ALA A 60 7.99 5.73 -8.81
N ASP A 61 7.33 6.73 -8.22
CA ASP A 61 7.71 7.24 -6.91
C ASP A 61 7.33 6.23 -5.82
N TYR A 62 8.25 6.06 -4.88
CA TYR A 62 8.03 5.25 -3.68
C TYR A 62 7.98 6.17 -2.47
N PHE A 63 7.14 5.81 -1.52
CA PHE A 63 6.88 6.54 -0.29
C PHE A 63 7.21 5.65 0.89
N LEU A 64 7.87 6.24 1.88
CA LEU A 64 7.94 5.67 3.21
C LEU A 64 6.64 6.02 3.93
N ILE A 65 5.94 5.02 4.46
CA ILE A 65 4.68 5.23 5.16
C ILE A 65 4.86 5.03 6.66
N THR A 66 4.07 5.76 7.43
CA THR A 66 3.98 5.61 8.89
C THR A 66 2.50 5.60 9.27
N PHE A 67 1.92 4.42 9.32
CA PHE A 67 0.53 4.18 9.70
C PHE A 67 0.47 3.46 11.04
N SER A 68 -0.55 3.79 11.83
CA SER A 68 -0.85 3.07 13.06
C SER A 68 -1.31 1.64 12.76
N GLU A 69 -1.21 0.76 13.76
CA GLU A 69 -1.76 -0.60 13.65
C GLU A 69 -3.26 -0.55 13.33
N SER A 70 -4.01 0.30 14.02
CA SER A 70 -5.45 0.45 13.82
C SER A 70 -5.82 0.94 12.42
N ASP A 71 -5.11 1.93 11.88
CA ASP A 71 -5.35 2.36 10.49
C ASP A 71 -5.03 1.22 9.51
N THR A 72 -3.98 0.45 9.79
CA THR A 72 -3.55 -0.66 8.94
C THR A 72 -4.56 -1.80 8.95
N GLU A 73 -5.10 -2.17 10.12
CA GLU A 73 -6.18 -3.17 10.25
C GLU A 73 -7.42 -2.76 9.47
N ILE A 74 -7.84 -1.48 9.56
CA ILE A 74 -8.97 -0.96 8.78
C ILE A 74 -8.75 -1.13 7.28
N ILE A 75 -7.53 -0.87 6.79
CA ILE A 75 -7.22 -1.06 5.36
C ILE A 75 -7.34 -2.53 4.99
N ILE A 76 -6.74 -3.42 5.78
CA ILE A 76 -6.76 -4.86 5.55
C ILE A 76 -8.21 -5.38 5.52
N ASP A 77 -9.03 -4.99 6.49
CA ASP A 77 -10.44 -5.43 6.59
C ASP A 77 -11.22 -4.98 5.35
N VAL A 78 -11.12 -3.70 4.98
CA VAL A 78 -11.81 -3.15 3.80
C VAL A 78 -11.46 -3.89 2.51
N PHE A 79 -10.18 -4.22 2.32
CA PHE A 79 -9.72 -4.90 1.12
C PHE A 79 -10.00 -6.41 1.14
N THR A 80 -10.07 -7.02 2.33
CA THR A 80 -10.49 -8.42 2.50
C THR A 80 -11.97 -8.58 2.17
N ASP A 81 -12.81 -7.64 2.60
CA ASP A 81 -14.23 -7.63 2.23
C ASP A 81 -14.40 -7.49 0.71
N LEU A 82 -13.64 -6.59 0.08
CA LEU A 82 -13.66 -6.40 -1.38
C LEU A 82 -13.17 -7.64 -2.14
N GLU A 83 -12.14 -8.32 -1.63
CA GLU A 83 -11.69 -9.59 -2.17
C GLU A 83 -12.83 -10.61 -2.15
N ALA A 84 -13.46 -10.81 -0.99
CA ALA A 84 -14.55 -11.76 -0.80
C ALA A 84 -15.78 -11.44 -1.67
N GLU A 85 -16.14 -10.16 -1.80
CA GLU A 85 -17.23 -9.67 -2.66
C GLU A 85 -17.00 -9.94 -4.15
N ASN A 86 -15.74 -10.14 -4.56
CA ASN A 86 -15.36 -10.36 -5.95
C ASN A 86 -14.99 -11.82 -6.24
N VAL A 87 -15.17 -12.75 -5.31
CA VAL A 87 -15.10 -14.19 -5.59
C VAL A 87 -16.41 -14.66 -6.20
N GLU A 88 -16.35 -15.51 -7.22
CA GLU A 88 -17.55 -16.10 -7.83
C GLU A 88 -18.28 -17.02 -6.84
N ASN A 89 -19.58 -17.26 -7.06
CA ASN A 89 -20.40 -18.10 -6.18
C ASN A 89 -19.89 -19.55 -6.04
N ASP A 90 -19.07 -20.04 -6.98
CA ASP A 90 -18.45 -21.36 -6.95
C ASP A 90 -17.08 -21.39 -6.24
N GLY A 91 -16.64 -20.25 -5.70
CA GLY A 91 -15.35 -20.08 -5.04
C GLY A 91 -14.20 -19.75 -6.00
N THR A 92 -14.46 -19.54 -7.29
CA THR A 92 -13.41 -19.15 -8.25
C THR A 92 -12.95 -17.72 -8.01
N THR A 93 -11.64 -17.54 -7.83
CA THR A 93 -11.01 -16.22 -7.71
C THR A 93 -11.05 -15.47 -9.05
N THR A 94 -11.69 -14.30 -9.06
CA THR A 94 -11.70 -13.41 -10.24
C THR A 94 -10.43 -12.55 -10.31
N PRO A 95 -10.16 -11.88 -11.45
CA PRO A 95 -9.08 -10.90 -11.52
C PRO A 95 -9.20 -9.76 -10.49
N ALA A 96 -10.42 -9.36 -10.13
CA ALA A 96 -10.66 -8.33 -9.13
C ALA A 96 -10.37 -8.84 -7.70
N ALA A 97 -10.81 -10.06 -7.37
CA ALA A 97 -10.46 -10.70 -6.11
C ALA A 97 -8.94 -10.85 -5.95
N SER A 98 -8.25 -11.37 -6.98
CA SER A 98 -6.78 -11.46 -6.99
C SER A 98 -6.10 -10.10 -6.82
N PHE A 99 -6.65 -9.04 -7.43
CA PHE A 99 -6.13 -7.69 -7.28
C PHE A 99 -6.24 -7.22 -5.81
N TYR A 100 -7.41 -7.38 -5.19
CA TYR A 100 -7.62 -6.99 -3.79
C TYR A 100 -6.80 -7.83 -2.81
N GLY A 101 -6.70 -9.15 -3.03
CA GLY A 101 -5.82 -10.02 -2.25
C GLY A 101 -4.36 -9.56 -2.29
N GLY A 102 -3.87 -9.10 -3.45
CA GLY A 102 -2.53 -8.51 -3.56
C GLY A 102 -2.35 -7.19 -2.79
N VAL A 103 -3.42 -6.42 -2.58
CA VAL A 103 -3.41 -5.24 -1.70
C VAL A 103 -3.37 -5.68 -0.24
N VAL A 104 -4.21 -6.64 0.14
CA VAL A 104 -4.23 -7.25 1.48
C VAL A 104 -2.84 -7.76 1.86
N ASP A 105 -2.23 -8.61 1.03
CA ASP A 105 -0.90 -9.19 1.27
C ASP A 105 0.16 -8.13 1.59
N LYS A 106 0.16 -7.03 0.83
CA LYS A 106 1.12 -5.95 0.99
C LYS A 106 0.92 -5.20 2.31
N TRP A 107 -0.32 -4.90 2.69
CA TRP A 107 -0.63 -4.23 3.96
C TRP A 107 -0.44 -5.17 5.16
N THR A 108 -0.75 -6.45 5.05
CA THR A 108 -0.47 -7.47 6.08
C THR A 108 1.04 -7.64 6.32
N THR A 109 1.85 -7.57 5.26
CA THR A 109 3.31 -7.56 5.37
C THR A 109 3.80 -6.35 6.16
N TYR A 110 3.23 -5.17 5.90
CA TYR A 110 3.52 -3.96 6.67
C TYR A 110 3.09 -4.09 8.12
N PHE A 111 1.85 -4.53 8.38
CA PHE A 111 1.32 -4.76 9.72
C PHE A 111 2.20 -5.68 10.56
N SER A 112 2.63 -6.82 9.97
CA SER A 112 3.53 -7.77 10.63
C SER A 112 4.88 -7.15 11.00
N SER A 113 5.34 -6.18 10.20
CA SER A 113 6.59 -5.47 10.48
C SER A 113 6.47 -4.48 11.64
N LEU A 114 5.27 -3.97 11.94
CA LEU A 114 5.02 -3.13 13.12
C LEU A 114 5.18 -3.94 14.41
N LYS A 115 4.59 -5.15 14.44
CA LYS A 115 4.67 -6.08 15.57
C LYS A 115 6.07 -6.62 15.86
N SER A 116 6.95 -6.58 14.86
CA SER A 116 8.34 -7.05 15.00
C SER A 116 9.28 -6.00 15.61
N GLN A 117 8.77 -4.80 15.91
CA GLN A 117 9.54 -3.70 16.52
C GLN A 117 9.22 -3.46 18.00
N GLU A 118 8.28 -4.22 18.58
CA GLU A 118 7.97 -4.28 20.02
C GLU A 118 8.87 -5.31 20.74
#